data_AF-A0A2D6X8P6-F1
#
_entry.id   AF-A0A2D6X8P6-F1
#
_cell.length_a   1.000
_cell.length_b   1.000
_cell.length_c   1.000
_cell.angle_alpha   90.00
_cell.angle_beta   90.00
_cell.angle_gamma   90.00
#
_symmetry.space_group_name_H-M   'P 1'
#
loop_
_entity.id
_entity.type
_entity.pdbx_description
1 polymer ?
#
loop_
_entity_poly.entity_id
_entity_poly.type
_entity_poly.pdbx_seq_one_letter_code
_entity_poly.pdbx_strand_id
1 'polypeptide(L)' 'MTMDFLDNDDKQVINDALERAKVLKPNIARAKTAGIDVADAESKLDESVSKLNAIKASFFPE' A
#
# COMPACT_ATOMS: atom_id res chain seq x y z
N MET A 1 -4.74 19.86 -22.85
CA MET A 1 -3.78 19.02 -22.12
C MET A 1 -4.49 18.56 -20.88
N THR A 2 -4.85 17.28 -20.79
CA THR A 2 -5.15 16.67 -19.50
C THR A 2 -3.85 16.74 -18.72
N MET A 3 -3.73 17.67 -17.77
CA MET A 3 -2.70 17.55 -16.75
C MET A 3 -3.02 16.25 -16.05
N ASP A 4 -2.22 15.21 -16.29
CA ASP A 4 -2.28 14.01 -15.48
C ASP A 4 -2.08 14.48 -14.04
N PHE A 5 -3.14 14.34 -13.22
CA PHE A 5 -3.18 14.81 -11.84
C PHE A 5 -2.12 14.13 -10.96
N LEU A 6 -1.56 13.03 -11.46
CA LEU A 6 -0.46 12.27 -10.88
C LEU A 6 0.59 12.02 -11.97
N ASP A 7 1.87 12.11 -11.61
CA ASP A 7 2.99 11.94 -12.54
C ASP A 7 3.86 10.70 -12.21
N ASN A 8 4.99 10.55 -12.91
CA ASN A 8 5.88 9.40 -12.70
C ASN A 8 6.51 9.39 -11.29
N ASP A 9 6.69 10.55 -10.64
CA ASP A 9 7.20 10.60 -9.27
C ASP A 9 6.12 10.10 -8.30
N ASP A 10 4.85 10.47 -8.51
CA ASP A 10 3.72 9.92 -7.74
C ASP A 10 3.59 8.39 -7.91
N LYS A 11 3.76 7.90 -9.14
CA LYS A 11 3.78 6.45 -9.42
C LYS A 11 4.89 5.76 -8.62
N GLN A 12 6.08 6.37 -8.55
CA GLN A 12 7.19 5.82 -7.79
C GLN A 12 6.91 5.84 -6.28
N VAL A 13 6.33 6.92 -5.74
CA VAL A 13 5.89 6.99 -4.34
C VAL A 13 4.86 5.91 -4.01
N ILE A 14 3.89 5.67 -4.89
CA ILE A 14 2.90 4.59 -4.72
C ILE A 14 3.58 3.23 -4.71
N ASN A 15 4.53 2.97 -5.62
CA ASN A 15 5.28 1.73 -5.65
C ASN A 15 6.11 1.52 -4.37
N ASP A 16 6.80 2.56 -3.90
CA ASP A 16 7.58 2.52 -2.66
C ASP A 16 6.69 2.23 -1.44
N ALA A 17 5.49 2.83 -1.39
CA ALA A 17 4.52 2.55 -0.35
C ALA A 17 4.02 1.09 -0.38
N LEU A 18 3.76 0.55 -1.58
CA LEU A 18 3.38 -0.85 -1.77
C LEU A 18 4.51 -1.82 -1.38
N GLU A 19 5.77 -1.49 -1.69
CA GLU A 19 6.93 -2.28 -1.25
C GLU A 19 7.09 -2.27 0.27
N ARG A 20 6.93 -1.11 0.91
CA ARG A 20 6.93 -1.02 2.39
C ARG A 20 5.82 -1.85 3.01
N ALA A 21 4.63 -1.88 2.40
CA ALA A 21 3.54 -2.72 2.86
C ALA A 21 3.90 -4.23 2.81
N LYS A 22 4.63 -4.67 1.79
CA LYS A 22 5.14 -6.07 1.71
C LYS A 22 6.09 -6.39 2.85
N VAL A 23 6.93 -5.44 3.26
CA VAL A 23 7.85 -5.59 4.40
C VAL A 23 7.12 -5.54 5.75
N LEU A 24 6.02 -4.80 5.85
CA LEU A 24 5.20 -4.71 7.07
C LEU A 24 4.37 -5.98 7.34
N LYS A 25 3.86 -6.65 6.31
CA LYS A 25 3.08 -7.91 6.48
C LYS A 25 3.78 -8.97 7.35
N PRO A 26 5.06 -9.33 7.14
CA PRO A 26 5.74 -10.30 8.01
C PRO A 26 5.96 -9.77 9.43
N ASN A 27 6.08 -8.45 9.63
CA ASN A 27 6.19 -7.87 10.97
C ASN A 27 4.86 -7.92 11.73
N ILE A 28 3.74 -7.68 11.05
CA ILE A 28 2.38 -7.86 11.60
C ILE A 28 2.17 -9.34 11.96
N ALA A 29 2.57 -10.27 11.09
CA ALA A 29 2.48 -11.70 11.38
C ALA A 29 3.30 -12.09 12.62
N ARG A 30 4.53 -11.58 12.77
CA ARG A 30 5.36 -11.80 13.97
C ARG A 30 4.71 -11.24 15.23
N ALA A 31 4.14 -10.03 15.16
CA ALA A 31 3.43 -9.40 16.27
C ALA A 31 2.19 -10.22 16.68
N LYS A 32 1.43 -10.73 15.71
CA LYS A 32 0.31 -11.66 15.93
C LYS A 32 0.76 -12.93 16.66
N THR A 33 1.89 -13.52 16.25
CA THR A 33 2.47 -14.69 16.93
C THR A 33 2.96 -14.37 18.34
N ALA A 34 3.39 -13.15 18.60
CA ALA A 34 3.77 -12.68 19.94
C ALA A 34 2.56 -12.38 20.84
N GLY A 35 1.32 -12.59 20.36
CA GLY A 35 0.09 -12.33 21.12
C GLY A 35 -0.33 -10.86 21.14
N ILE A 36 0.27 -10.01 20.30
CA ILE A 36 -0.17 -8.62 20.12
C ILE A 36 -1.40 -8.63 19.22
N ASP A 37 -2.45 -7.92 19.63
CA ASP A 37 -3.60 -7.69 18.77
C ASP A 37 -3.21 -6.74 17.64
N VAL A 38 -3.23 -7.28 16.42
CA VAL A 38 -2.89 -6.57 15.19
C VAL A 38 -4.03 -6.57 14.18
N ALA A 39 -5.25 -6.97 14.58
CA ALA A 39 -6.38 -7.08 13.67
C ALA A 39 -6.68 -5.75 12.95
N ASP A 40 -6.70 -4.65 13.71
CA ASP A 40 -6.89 -3.30 13.16
C ASP A 40 -5.73 -2.86 12.25
N ALA A 41 -4.50 -3.21 12.60
CA ALA A 41 -3.32 -2.84 11.83
C ALA A 41 -3.26 -3.61 10.50
N GLU A 42 -3.61 -4.90 10.51
CA GLU A 42 -3.72 -5.76 9.33
C GLU A 42 -4.82 -5.24 8.39
N SER A 43 -6.01 -4.95 8.93
CA SER A 43 -7.13 -4.40 8.18
C SER A 43 -6.80 -3.06 7.52
N LYS A 44 -6.21 -2.11 8.27
CA LYS A 44 -5.78 -0.81 7.73
C LYS A 44 -4.71 -0.96 6.66
N LEU A 45 -3.75 -1.86 6.85
CA LEU A 45 -2.71 -2.10 5.86
C LEU A 45 -3.30 -2.64 4.55
N ASP A 46 -4.19 -3.62 4.63
CA ASP A 46 -4.84 -4.19 3.45
C ASP A 46 -5.75 -3.16 2.75
N GLU A 47 -6.48 -2.33 3.49
CA GLU A 47 -7.28 -1.24 2.92
C GLU A 47 -6.39 -0.22 2.19
N SER A 48 -5.28 0.21 2.80
CA SER A 48 -4.32 1.12 2.17
C SER A 48 -3.71 0.52 0.90
N VAL A 49 -3.30 -0.75 0.93
CA VAL A 49 -2.75 -1.45 -0.24
C VAL A 49 -3.78 -1.54 -1.35
N SER A 50 -5.03 -1.87 -1.02
CA SER A 50 -6.12 -1.94 -2.01
C SER A 50 -6.36 -0.57 -2.67
N LYS A 51 -6.40 0.51 -1.88
CA LYS A 51 -6.56 1.88 -2.40
C LYS A 51 -5.41 2.29 -3.30
N LEU A 52 -4.17 2.03 -2.88
CA LEU A 52 -2.97 2.36 -3.66
C LEU A 52 -2.93 1.59 -4.99
N ASN A 53 -3.29 0.30 -4.99
CA ASN A 53 -3.40 -0.48 -6.23
C ASN A 53 -4.50 0.06 -7.14
N ALA A 54 -5.65 0.47 -6.60
CA ALA A 54 -6.73 1.05 -7.38
C ALA A 54 -6.33 2.40 -8.00
N ILE A 55 -5.66 3.27 -7.23
CA ILE A 55 -5.11 4.54 -7.73
C ILE A 55 -4.10 4.27 -8.83
N LYS A 56 -3.15 3.35 -8.60
CA LYS A 56 -2.15 2.97 -9.61
C LYS A 56 -2.80 2.49 -10.89
N ALA A 57 -3.78 1.60 -10.81
CA ALA A 57 -4.48 1.07 -11.98
C ALA A 57 -5.33 2.12 -12.72
N SER A 58 -5.88 3.10 -12.00
CA SER A 58 -6.75 4.13 -12.59
C SER A 58 -5.97 5.25 -13.28
N PHE A 59 -4.84 5.66 -12.70
CA PHE A 59 -4.06 6.81 -13.15
C PHE A 59 -2.80 6.43 -13.93
N PHE A 60 -2.29 5.21 -13.74
CA PHE A 60 -1.14 4.67 -14.47
C PHE A 60 -1.49 3.33 -15.12
N PRO A 61 -2.46 3.30 -16.05
CA PRO A 61 -2.72 2.12 -16.86
C PRO A 61 -1.52 1.89 -17.78
N GLU A 62 -0.73 0.86 -17.48
CA GLU A 62 0.34 0.34 -18.34
C GLU A 62 -0.11 -0.90 -19.11
#